data_AF-A0A7Y2BT92-F1
#
_entry.id   AF-A0A7Y2BT92-F1
#
_cell.length_a   1.000
_cell.length_b   1.000
_cell.length_c   1.000
_cell.angle_alpha   90.00
_cell.angle_beta   90.00
_cell.angle_gamma   90.00
#
_symmetry.space_group_name_H-M   'P 1'
#
loop_
_entity.id
_entity.type
_entity.pdbx_description
1 polymer ?
#
loop_
_entity_poly.entity_id
_entity_poly.type
_entity_poly.pdbx_seq_one_letter_code
_entity_poly.pdbx_strand_id
1 'polypeptide(L)'
;MECAFDETKLADAVKDPRSTFGSPSRVVGNEQLSDHDKTAILESWMAQEKLLAEHAAENGRTDHESLKDSVATALDDLKNNS
;
A
#
# COMPACT_ATOMS: atom_id res chain seq x y z
N MET A 1 -17.39 -8.79 19.33
CA MET A 1 -15.91 -8.76 19.24
C MET A 1 -15.61 -7.82 18.09
N GLU A 2 -15.48 -6.53 18.38
CA GLU A 2 -15.30 -5.48 17.38
C GLU A 2 -13.82 -5.13 17.34
N CYS A 3 -13.08 -5.81 16.45
CA CYS A 3 -11.72 -5.44 16.12
C CYS A 3 -11.78 -4.49 14.93
N ALA A 4 -12.25 -3.25 15.12
CA ALA A 4 -12.21 -2.25 14.07
C ALA A 4 -10.87 -1.52 14.16
N PHE A 5 -10.03 -1.67 13.14
CA PHE A 5 -8.97 -0.70 12.90
C PHE A 5 -9.62 0.68 12.80
N ASP A 6 -9.18 1.62 13.61
CA ASP A 6 -9.79 2.95 13.72
C ASP A 6 -9.79 3.64 12.34
N GLU A 7 -10.94 4.13 11.86
CA GLU A 7 -11.07 4.77 10.54
C GLU A 7 -10.06 5.92 10.36
N THR A 8 -9.71 6.60 11.46
CA THR A 8 -8.72 7.68 11.49
C THR A 8 -7.31 7.15 11.17
N LYS A 9 -6.96 5.97 11.67
CA LYS A 9 -5.67 5.32 11.40
C LYS A 9 -5.61 4.76 9.99
N LEU A 10 -6.74 4.30 9.45
CA LEU A 10 -6.84 3.88 8.06
C LEU A 10 -6.63 5.06 7.11
N ALA A 11 -7.25 6.21 7.38
CA ALA A 11 -7.05 7.40 6.56
C ALA A 11 -5.59 7.88 6.54
N ASP A 12 -4.89 7.80 7.67
CA ASP A 12 -3.46 8.13 7.76
C ASP A 12 -2.59 7.10 7.02
N ALA A 13 -2.91 5.81 7.21
CA ALA A 13 -2.30 4.69 6.50
C ALA A 13 -2.47 4.77 4.98
N VAL A 14 -3.63 5.21 4.48
CA VAL A 14 -3.88 5.39 3.04
C VAL A 14 -3.13 6.62 2.51
N LYS A 15 -2.98 7.68 3.30
CA LYS A 15 -2.23 8.88 2.92
C LYS A 15 -0.73 8.64 2.86
N ASP A 16 -0.17 7.95 3.84
CA ASP A 16 1.26 7.67 3.88
C ASP A 16 1.54 6.21 4.31
N PRO A 17 1.25 5.25 3.42
CA PRO A 17 1.38 3.83 3.73
C PRO A 17 2.83 3.42 3.92
N ARG A 18 3.75 4.10 3.23
CA ARG A 18 5.19 3.87 3.35
C ARG A 18 5.73 4.27 4.71
N SER A 19 5.32 5.42 5.25
CA SER A 19 5.68 5.82 6.62
C SER A 19 5.03 4.90 7.67
N THR A 20 3.76 4.52 7.44
CA THR A 20 2.99 3.72 8.41
C THR A 20 3.47 2.28 8.53
N PHE A 21 3.69 1.60 7.40
CA PHE A 21 4.01 0.17 7.39
C PHE A 21 5.47 -0.12 6.99
N GLY A 22 6.11 0.76 6.23
CA GLY A 22 7.46 0.57 5.71
C GLY A 22 7.51 -0.30 4.45
N SER A 23 6.68 -1.36 4.36
CA SER A 23 6.60 -2.23 3.19
C SER A 23 5.18 -2.74 2.92
N PRO A 24 4.83 -3.00 1.65
CA PRO A 24 3.50 -3.49 1.28
C PRO A 24 3.20 -4.89 1.84
N SER A 25 4.20 -5.77 1.95
CA SER A 25 4.02 -7.09 2.59
C SER A 25 3.57 -6.99 4.05
N ARG A 26 3.95 -5.91 4.74
CA ARG A 26 3.51 -5.65 6.12
C ARG A 26 2.04 -5.24 6.20
N VAL A 27 1.48 -4.66 5.14
CA VAL A 27 0.04 -4.36 5.04
C VAL A 27 -0.73 -5.67 4.90
N VAL A 28 -0.31 -6.54 3.98
CA VAL A 28 -0.94 -7.85 3.75
C VAL A 28 -0.90 -8.72 5.01
N GLY A 29 0.26 -8.79 5.67
CA GLY A 29 0.45 -9.54 6.90
C GLY A 29 -0.16 -8.89 8.16
N ASN A 30 -0.85 -7.75 8.04
CA ASN A 30 -1.43 -7.08 9.21
C ASN A 30 -2.79 -7.70 9.56
N GLU A 31 -2.85 -8.44 10.66
CA GLU A 31 -4.08 -9.08 11.14
C GLU A 31 -5.12 -8.09 11.69
N GLN A 32 -4.72 -6.84 11.95
CA GLN A 32 -5.64 -5.82 12.44
C GLN A 32 -6.42 -5.13 11.32
N LEU A 33 -5.97 -5.26 10.08
CA LEU A 33 -6.63 -4.68 8.90
C LEU A 33 -7.54 -5.73 8.26
N SER A 34 -8.70 -5.30 7.80
CA SER A 34 -9.56 -6.13 6.96
C SER A 34 -8.96 -6.23 5.55
N ASP A 35 -9.30 -7.26 4.78
CA ASP A 35 -8.87 -7.35 3.38
C ASP A 35 -9.30 -6.13 2.55
N HIS A 36 -10.45 -5.54 2.88
CA HIS A 36 -10.88 -4.28 2.29
C HIS A 36 -9.91 -3.12 2.58
N ASP A 37 -9.48 -2.98 3.83
CA ASP A 37 -8.58 -1.91 4.28
C ASP A 37 -7.18 -2.09 3.66
N LYS A 38 -6.69 -3.33 3.65
CA LYS A 38 -5.42 -3.69 3.01
C LYS A 38 -5.45 -3.34 1.52
N THR A 39 -6.55 -3.66 0.84
CA THR A 39 -6.75 -3.31 -0.57
C THR A 39 -6.69 -1.80 -0.77
N ALA A 40 -7.47 -1.04 0.01
CA ALA A 40 -7.52 0.42 -0.10
C ALA A 40 -6.16 1.08 0.14
N ILE A 41 -5.40 0.59 1.12
CA ILE A 41 -4.03 1.04 1.41
C ILE A 41 -3.10 0.76 0.23
N LEU A 42 -3.08 -0.47 -0.28
CA LEU A 42 -2.20 -0.88 -1.37
C LEU A 42 -2.55 -0.20 -2.70
N GLU A 43 -3.83 -0.01 -3.01
CA GLU A 43 -4.27 0.71 -4.20
C GLU A 43 -3.86 2.18 -4.15
N SER A 44 -4.03 2.83 -2.99
CA SER A 44 -3.59 4.21 -2.81
C SER A 44 -2.07 4.33 -2.92
N TRP A 45 -1.34 3.40 -2.31
CA TRP A 45 0.12 3.32 -2.44
C TRP A 45 0.54 3.19 -3.91
N MET A 46 -0.11 2.30 -4.67
CA MET A 46 0.17 2.12 -6.09
C MET A 46 -0.11 3.40 -6.89
N ALA A 47 -1.22 4.10 -6.60
CA ALA A 47 -1.56 5.36 -7.25
C ALA A 47 -0.51 6.45 -6.96
N GLN A 48 -0.02 6.54 -5.72
CA GLN A 48 1.04 7.46 -5.34
C GLN A 48 2.36 7.15 -6.02
N GLU A 49 2.80 5.89 -6.03
CA GLU A 49 4.02 5.48 -6.74
C GLU A 49 3.90 5.70 -8.24
N LYS A 50 2.70 5.53 -8.83
CA LYS A 50 2.47 5.86 -10.24
C LYS A 50 2.63 7.36 -10.50
N LEU A 51 2.02 8.22 -9.69
CA LEU A 51 2.17 9.68 -9.80
C LEU A 51 3.63 10.11 -9.60
N LEU A 52 4.32 9.54 -8.62
CA LEU A 52 5.74 9.78 -8.39
C LEU A 52 6.59 9.28 -9.55
N ALA A 53 6.31 8.11 -10.12
CA ALA A 53 7.02 7.56 -11.28
C ALA A 53 6.81 8.41 -12.54
N GLU A 54 5.59 8.90 -12.78
CA GLU A 54 5.31 9.86 -13.86
C GLU A 54 6.13 11.15 -13.69
N HIS A 55 6.28 11.62 -12.44
CA HIS A 55 7.08 12.82 -12.12
C HIS A 55 8.60 12.55 -12.07
N ALA A 56 9.01 11.32 -11.77
CA ALA A 56 10.40 10.88 -11.64
C ALA A 56 11.00 10.36 -12.95
N ALA A 57 10.18 9.97 -13.94
CA ALA A 57 10.63 9.72 -15.31
C ALA A 57 11.32 10.95 -15.91
N GLU A 58 10.97 12.15 -15.43
CA GLU A 58 11.65 13.40 -15.76
C GLU A 58 13.01 13.56 -15.06
N ASN A 59 13.27 12.80 -13.98
CA ASN A 59 14.42 12.96 -13.07
C ASN A 59 15.29 11.69 -12.86
N GLY A 60 15.00 10.58 -13.56
CA GLY A 60 15.86 9.38 -13.61
C GLY A 60 15.98 8.56 -12.32
N ARG A 61 15.04 8.64 -11.36
CA ARG A 61 15.09 7.85 -10.11
C ARG A 61 14.55 6.43 -10.30
N THR A 62 15.44 5.44 -10.20
CA THR A 62 15.17 4.01 -10.41
C THR A 62 14.55 3.31 -9.19
N ASP A 63 14.62 3.91 -8.00
CA ASP A 63 14.11 3.32 -6.75
C ASP A 63 12.58 3.12 -6.70
N HIS A 64 11.82 3.79 -7.59
CA HIS A 64 10.36 3.71 -7.64
C HIS A 64 9.83 2.44 -8.32
N GLU A 65 10.55 1.87 -9.29
CA GLU A 65 10.08 0.67 -10.00
C GLU A 65 10.03 -0.55 -9.06
N SER A 66 11.02 -0.71 -8.17
CA SER A 66 11.07 -1.83 -7.23
C SER A 66 9.94 -1.79 -6.20
N LEU A 67 9.53 -0.59 -5.77
CA LEU A 67 8.43 -0.43 -4.83
C LEU A 67 7.09 -0.71 -5.48
N LYS A 68 6.89 -0.22 -6.71
CA LYS A 68 5.67 -0.44 -7.49
C LYS A 68 5.41 -1.93 -7.75
N ASP A 69 6.44 -2.68 -8.11
CA ASP A 69 6.35 -4.14 -8.29
C ASP A 69 5.97 -4.84 -6.96
N SER A 70 6.63 -4.46 -5.87
CA SER A 70 6.34 -4.99 -4.53
C SER A 70 4.89 -4.73 -4.09
N VAL A 71 4.33 -3.54 -4.37
CA VAL A 71 2.94 -3.21 -4.07
C VAL A 71 1.99 -4.02 -4.95
N ALA A 72 2.31 -4.19 -6.23
CA ALA A 72 1.51 -4.99 -7.16
C ALA A 72 1.44 -6.47 -6.74
N THR A 73 2.58 -7.07 -6.35
CA THR A 73 2.62 -8.44 -5.82
C THR A 73 1.78 -8.57 -4.54
N ALA A 74 1.88 -7.61 -3.62
CA ALA A 74 1.09 -7.62 -2.40
C ALA A 74 -0.42 -7.52 -2.66
N LEU A 75 -0.83 -6.75 -3.66
CA LEU A 75 -2.23 -6.62 -4.09
C LEU A 75 -2.75 -7.90 -4.74
N ASP A 76 -1.94 -8.57 -5.57
CA ASP A 76 -2.26 -9.85 -6.19
C ASP A 76 -2.38 -10.97 -5.15
N ASP A 77 -1.44 -11.04 -4.21
CA ASP A 77 -1.45 -12.01 -3.11
C ASP A 77 -2.70 -11.87 -2.24
N LEU A 78 -3.09 -10.63 -1.95
CA LEU A 78 -4.32 -10.34 -1.22
C LEU A 78 -5.57 -10.78 -2.00
N LYS A 79 -5.62 -10.55 -3.31
CA LYS A 79 -6.74 -10.96 -4.17
C LYS A 79 -6.85 -12.47 -4.33
N ASN A 80 -5.72 -13.18 -4.35
CA ASN A 80 -5.69 -14.65 -4.47
C ASN A 80 -5.93 -15.37 -3.14
N ASN A 81 -5.72 -14.71 -1.99
CA ASN A 81 -5.96 -15.29 -0.66
C ASN A 81 -7.28 -14.86 -0.01
N SER A 82 -8.06 -13.96 -0.62
CA SER A 82 -9.32 -13.42 -0.06
C SER A 82 -10.59 -14.14 -0.53
#